data_AF-A0A1B6J3D1-F1
#
_entry.id   AF-A0A1B6J3D1-F1
#
_cell.length_a   1.000
_cell.length_b   1.000
_cell.length_c   1.000
_cell.angle_alpha   90.00
_cell.angle_beta   90.00
_cell.angle_gamma   90.00
#
_symmetry.space_group_name_H-M   'P 1'
#
loop_
_entity.id
_entity.type
_entity.pdbx_description
1 polymer ?
#
loop_
_entity_poly.entity_id
_entity_poly.type
_entity_poly.pdbx_seq_one_letter_code
_entity_poly.pdbx_strand_id
1 'polypeptide(L)'
;MEQISKILNHFPLLIPSTDFKLWSGSIFFKDEEIPISISTPYFPSLNGFSIMCSADLENDIQQSCSSYKVDRENDGLGHFLEYLQSKEALGETITDVFNVFQTLVNSFQDFWEAYDSLKSCTWLIDPEH
;
A
#
# COMPACT_ATOMS: atom_id res chain seq x y z
N MET A 1 20.17 6.86 -18.07
CA MET A 1 20.35 5.54 -18.71
C MET A 1 20.83 4.51 -17.70
N GLU A 2 21.95 4.72 -17.00
CA GLU A 2 22.48 3.73 -16.05
C GLU A 2 21.51 3.34 -14.91
N GLN A 3 20.79 4.32 -14.34
CA GLN A 3 19.78 4.06 -13.30
C GLN A 3 18.59 3.24 -13.83
N ILE A 4 18.15 3.49 -15.06
CA ILE A 4 17.05 2.76 -15.70
C ILE A 4 17.48 1.31 -15.95
N SER A 5 18.69 1.08 -16.46
CA SER A 5 19.20 -0.29 -16.63
C SER A 5 19.32 -1.03 -15.30
N LYS A 6 19.67 -0.35 -14.20
CA LYS A 6 19.67 -0.97 -12.87
C LYS A 6 18.27 -1.41 -12.46
N ILE A 7 17.27 -0.52 -12.64
CA ILE A 7 15.87 -0.84 -12.36
C ILE A 7 15.41 -2.03 -13.21
N LEU A 8 15.62 -2.01 -14.52
CA LEU A 8 15.15 -3.07 -15.42
C LEU A 8 15.86 -4.41 -15.21
N ASN A 9 17.13 -4.40 -14.78
CA ASN A 9 17.84 -5.63 -14.44
C ASN A 9 17.31 -6.25 -13.13
N HIS A 10 16.83 -5.44 -12.20
CA HIS A 10 16.30 -5.90 -10.91
C HIS A 10 14.79 -6.19 -10.97
N PHE A 11 14.05 -5.42 -11.78
CA PHE A 11 12.61 -5.49 -11.99
C PHE A 11 12.31 -5.68 -13.49
N PRO A 12 12.62 -6.86 -14.06
CA PRO A 12 12.54 -7.09 -15.51
C PRO A 12 11.11 -7.10 -16.06
N LEU A 13 10.11 -7.33 -15.20
CA LEU A 13 8.70 -7.31 -15.57
C LEU A 13 8.08 -5.91 -15.53
N LEU A 14 8.83 -4.91 -15.03
CA LEU A 14 8.37 -3.52 -14.97
C LEU A 14 8.84 -2.76 -16.21
N ILE A 15 7.89 -2.28 -17.01
CA ILE A 15 8.18 -1.65 -18.31
C ILE A 15 7.87 -0.14 -18.23
N PRO A 16 8.86 0.74 -18.51
CA PRO A 16 8.62 2.17 -18.58
C PRO A 16 7.91 2.58 -19.88
N SER A 17 7.12 3.65 -19.79
CA SER A 17 6.69 4.43 -20.95
C SER A 17 7.87 5.10 -21.63
N THR A 18 7.67 5.52 -22.88
CA THR A 18 8.70 6.22 -23.67
C THR A 18 9.22 7.50 -23.02
N ASP A 19 8.41 8.14 -22.17
CA ASP A 19 8.76 9.36 -21.45
C ASP A 19 9.12 9.13 -19.97
N PHE A 20 9.22 7.87 -19.53
CA PHE A 20 9.53 7.45 -18.16
C PHE A 20 8.59 8.03 -17.09
N LYS A 21 7.40 8.50 -17.48
CA LYS A 21 6.39 9.01 -16.54
C LYS A 21 5.46 7.95 -16.02
N LEU A 22 5.39 6.81 -16.69
CA LEU A 22 4.58 5.68 -16.28
C LEU A 22 5.42 4.41 -16.36
N TRP A 23 5.30 3.57 -15.35
CA TRP A 23 5.90 2.24 -15.31
C TRP A 23 4.80 1.24 -15.03
N SER A 24 4.66 0.24 -15.89
CA SER A 24 3.58 -0.75 -15.77
C SER A 24 4.14 -2.14 -15.94
N GLY A 25 3.58 -3.09 -15.20
CA GLY A 25 4.01 -4.47 -15.24
C GLY A 25 3.71 -5.17 -13.95
N SER A 26 4.55 -6.14 -13.61
CA SER A 26 4.42 -6.88 -12.35
C SER A 26 5.66 -6.70 -11.49
N ILE A 27 5.47 -6.72 -10.18
CA ILE A 27 6.56 -6.90 -9.21
C ILE A 27 6.23 -8.06 -8.29
N PHE A 28 7.26 -8.69 -7.72
CA PHE A 28 7.07 -9.67 -6.67
C PHE A 28 6.96 -8.95 -5.32
N PHE A 29 5.88 -9.24 -4.60
CA PHE A 29 5.57 -8.75 -3.26
C PHE A 29 4.84 -9.87 -2.51
N LYS A 30 5.29 -10.24 -1.30
CA LYS A 30 4.74 -11.36 -0.54
C LYS A 30 4.79 -12.72 -1.24
N ASP A 31 5.88 -12.96 -1.97
CA ASP A 31 6.06 -14.12 -2.87
C ASP A 31 4.97 -14.23 -3.96
N GLU A 32 4.13 -13.21 -4.11
CA GLU A 32 3.09 -13.11 -5.13
C GLU A 32 3.52 -12.13 -6.22
N GLU A 33 3.17 -12.46 -7.46
CA GLU A 33 3.33 -11.55 -8.59
C GLU A 33 2.13 -10.60 -8.61
N ILE A 34 2.36 -9.33 -8.29
CA ILE A 34 1.31 -8.31 -8.26
C ILE A 34 1.40 -7.38 -9.47
N PRO A 35 0.28 -7.13 -10.18
CA PRO A 35 0.25 -6.12 -11.23
C PRO A 35 0.30 -4.73 -10.58
N ILE A 36 1.22 -3.89 -11.05
CA ILE A 36 1.47 -2.55 -10.53
C ILE A 36 1.60 -1.54 -11.67
N SER A 37 1.11 -0.33 -11.41
CA SER A 37 1.33 0.83 -12.26
C SER A 37 1.83 2.00 -11.42
N ILE A 38 2.98 2.55 -11.80
CA ILE A 38 3.69 3.60 -11.06
C ILE A 38 3.78 4.84 -11.93
N SER A 39 3.19 5.94 -11.47
CA SER A 39 3.32 7.25 -12.09
C SER A 39 4.53 7.97 -11.48
N THR A 40 5.45 8.43 -12.31
CA THR A 40 6.63 9.23 -11.92
C THR A 40 6.69 10.50 -12.78
N PRO A 41 5.81 11.50 -12.53
CA PRO A 41 5.62 12.64 -13.43
C PRO A 41 6.89 13.50 -13.60
N TYR A 42 7.78 13.48 -12.61
CA TYR A 42 9.02 14.25 -12.58
C TYR A 42 10.28 13.35 -12.56
N PHE A 43 10.20 12.15 -13.13
CA PHE A 43 11.33 11.21 -13.22
C PHE A 43 12.62 11.91 -13.74
N PRO A 44 13.81 11.67 -13.14
CA PRO A 44 14.15 10.64 -12.15
C PRO A 44 13.77 10.96 -10.70
N SER A 45 13.22 12.16 -10.43
CA SER A 45 12.70 12.48 -9.10
C SER A 45 11.40 11.71 -8.82
N LEU A 46 11.24 11.26 -7.58
CA LEU A 46 9.99 10.68 -7.07
C LEU A 46 9.00 11.76 -6.59
N ASN A 47 9.23 13.04 -6.89
CA ASN A 47 8.24 14.06 -6.55
C ASN A 47 6.90 13.75 -7.24
N GLY A 48 5.81 13.78 -6.46
CA GLY A 48 4.46 13.52 -6.99
C GLY A 48 4.25 12.12 -7.56
N PHE A 49 5.09 11.14 -7.20
CA PHE A 49 4.87 9.76 -7.64
C PHE A 49 3.62 9.16 -7.01
N SER A 50 3.00 8.22 -7.72
CA SER A 50 1.85 7.47 -7.21
C SER A 50 1.89 6.03 -7.70
N ILE A 51 1.27 5.13 -6.95
CA ILE A 51 1.23 3.70 -7.23
C ILE A 51 -0.22 3.25 -7.26
N MET A 52 -0.56 2.48 -8.28
CA MET A 52 -1.84 1.79 -8.42
C MET A 52 -1.58 0.29 -8.45
N CYS A 53 -2.33 -0.46 -7.65
CA CYS A 53 -2.25 -1.91 -7.50
C CYS A 53 -3.65 -2.45 -7.17
N SER A 54 -3.78 -3.75 -6.87
CA SER A 54 -5.05 -4.33 -6.43
C SER A 54 -5.53 -3.73 -5.11
N ALA A 55 -6.86 -3.63 -4.95
CA ALA A 55 -7.49 -3.03 -3.78
C ALA A 55 -7.08 -3.71 -2.45
N ASP A 56 -6.79 -5.00 -2.50
CA ASP A 56 -6.38 -5.80 -1.32
C ASP A 56 -5.01 -5.36 -0.77
N LEU A 57 -4.14 -4.82 -1.62
CA LEU A 57 -2.77 -4.41 -1.30
C LEU A 57 -2.59 -2.89 -1.25
N GLU A 58 -3.63 -2.14 -1.64
CA GLU A 58 -3.58 -0.68 -1.77
C GLU A 58 -3.23 -0.01 -0.44
N ASN A 59 -3.81 -0.47 0.67
CA ASN A 59 -3.53 0.08 2.00
C ASN A 59 -2.07 -0.13 2.44
N ASP A 60 -1.53 -1.34 2.28
CA ASP A 60 -0.16 -1.70 2.65
C ASP A 60 0.87 -0.89 1.86
N ILE A 61 0.62 -0.72 0.56
CA ILE A 61 1.48 0.01 -0.35
C ILE A 61 1.37 1.52 -0.09
N GLN A 62 0.17 2.07 0.15
CA GLN A 62 0.01 3.50 0.50
C GLN A 62 0.67 3.86 1.83
N GLN A 63 0.59 2.99 2.84
CA GLN A 63 1.33 3.16 4.10
C GLN A 63 2.85 3.15 3.87
N SER A 64 3.33 2.33 2.94
CA SER A 64 4.75 2.28 2.59
C SER A 64 5.21 3.52 1.80
N CYS A 65 4.38 4.04 0.90
CA CYS A 65 4.62 5.31 0.21
C CYS A 65 4.73 6.50 1.18
N SER A 66 3.86 6.57 2.19
CA SER A 66 3.87 7.65 3.18
C SER A 66 5.02 7.54 4.19
N SER A 67 5.47 6.32 4.48
CA SER A 67 6.59 6.06 5.40
C SER A 67 7.97 6.19 4.76
N TYR A 68 8.04 6.18 3.42
CA TYR A 68 9.30 6.24 2.69
C TYR A 68 9.98 7.61 2.86
N LYS A 69 11.12 7.63 3.55
CA LYS A 69 11.96 8.82 3.68
C LYS A 69 12.97 8.85 2.55
N VAL A 70 12.87 9.87 1.72
CA VAL A 70 13.82 10.17 0.64
C VAL A 70 15.15 10.57 1.30
N ASP A 71 16.20 9.77 1.09
CA ASP A 71 17.52 9.97 1.71
C ASP A 71 18.54 10.32 0.63
N ARG A 72 19.08 11.55 0.72
CA ARG A 72 19.64 12.38 -0.38
C ARG A 72 20.68 11.74 -1.32
N GLU A 73 21.19 10.55 -1.01
CA GLU A 73 22.28 9.88 -1.72
C GLU A 73 21.83 8.67 -2.56
N ASN A 74 20.59 8.16 -2.40
CA ASN A 74 20.07 7.00 -3.18
C ASN A 74 18.59 7.16 -3.60
N ASP A 75 18.23 8.36 -4.03
CA ASP A 75 16.86 8.73 -4.34
C ASP A 75 16.44 8.31 -5.75
N GLY A 76 15.69 7.21 -5.85
CA GLY A 76 15.09 6.83 -7.12
C GLY A 76 14.09 5.69 -7.01
N LEU A 77 13.34 5.49 -8.09
CA LEU A 77 12.33 4.43 -8.19
C LEU A 77 12.87 3.04 -7.82
N GLY A 78 14.11 2.72 -8.22
CA GLY A 78 14.73 1.43 -7.87
C GLY A 78 14.86 1.20 -6.37
N HIS A 79 15.38 2.18 -5.62
CA HIS A 79 15.53 2.06 -4.17
C HIS A 79 14.19 2.00 -3.46
N PHE A 80 13.18 2.72 -3.97
CA PHE A 80 11.82 2.60 -3.44
C PHE A 80 11.22 1.20 -3.67
N LEU A 81 11.44 0.59 -4.83
CA LEU A 81 10.97 -0.76 -5.11
C LEU A 81 11.69 -1.80 -4.23
N GLU A 82 12.99 -1.63 -4.01
CA GLU A 82 13.77 -2.43 -3.04
C GLU A 82 13.25 -2.24 -1.62
N TYR A 83 12.87 -1.02 -1.25
CA TYR A 83 12.21 -0.73 0.04
C TYR A 83 10.88 -1.47 0.17
N LEU A 84 10.03 -1.46 -0.86
CA LEU A 84 8.77 -2.21 -0.87
C LEU A 84 8.99 -3.71 -0.67
N GLN A 85 10.00 -4.30 -1.30
CA GLN A 85 10.33 -5.71 -1.14
C GLN A 85 10.97 -6.03 0.22
N SER A 86 11.78 -5.12 0.76
CA SER A 86 12.49 -5.34 2.03
C SER A 86 11.65 -5.10 3.27
N LYS A 87 10.60 -4.26 3.21
CA LYS A 87 9.69 -4.02 4.33
C LYS A 87 8.93 -5.27 4.75
N GLU A 88 8.87 -6.26 3.87
CA GLU A 88 8.33 -7.59 4.16
C GLU A 88 9.21 -8.43 5.11
N ALA A 89 10.48 -8.06 5.31
CA ALA A 89 11.33 -8.76 6.28
C ALA A 89 10.91 -8.52 7.74
N LEU A 90 10.04 -7.53 8.01
CA LEU A 90 9.30 -7.45 9.27
C LEU A 90 7.90 -8.03 9.03
N GLY A 91 7.77 -9.33 9.23
CA GLY A 91 6.45 -9.95 9.37
C GLY A 91 5.62 -9.14 10.37
N GLU A 92 4.40 -8.80 9.97
CA GLU A 92 3.42 -8.11 10.82
C GLU A 92 3.47 -8.74 12.21
N THR A 93 3.91 -7.96 13.21
CA THR A 93 3.95 -8.53 14.56
C THR A 93 2.51 -8.76 14.99
N ILE A 94 2.28 -9.74 15.87
CA ILE A 94 0.94 -9.98 16.41
C ILE A 94 0.37 -8.72 17.08
N THR A 95 1.26 -7.82 17.54
CA THR A 95 0.94 -6.49 18.07
C THR A 95 0.38 -5.56 17.01
N ASP A 96 0.94 -5.56 15.80
CA ASP A 96 0.45 -4.73 14.69
C ASP A 96 -0.94 -5.20 14.26
N VAL A 97 -1.14 -6.51 14.13
CA VAL A 97 -2.46 -7.11 13.86
C VAL A 97 -3.47 -6.74 14.95
N PHE A 98 -3.06 -6.80 16.22
CA PHE A 98 -3.90 -6.42 17.34
C PHE A 98 -4.28 -4.93 17.33
N ASN A 99 -3.35 -4.04 16.98
CA ASN A 99 -3.60 -2.60 16.90
C ASN A 99 -4.58 -2.25 15.76
N VAL A 100 -4.47 -2.93 14.61
CA VAL A 100 -5.42 -2.78 13.50
C VAL A 100 -6.80 -3.27 13.93
N PHE A 101 -6.89 -4.44 14.56
CA PHE A 101 -8.14 -4.97 15.10
C PHE A 101 -8.78 -4.02 16.11
N GLN A 102 -8.01 -3.51 17.06
CA GLN A 102 -8.52 -2.53 18.04
C GLN A 102 -9.04 -1.26 17.36
N THR A 103 -8.32 -0.74 16.37
CA THR A 103 -8.76 0.45 15.62
C THR A 103 -10.08 0.20 14.92
N LEU A 104 -10.24 -0.97 14.29
CA LEU A 104 -11.47 -1.35 13.62
C LEU A 104 -12.63 -1.49 14.60
N VAL A 105 -12.44 -2.21 15.72
CA VAL A 105 -13.46 -2.35 16.77
C VAL A 105 -13.89 -0.98 17.32
N ASN A 106 -12.93 -0.10 17.59
CA ASN A 106 -13.20 1.25 18.07
C ASN A 106 -13.98 2.08 17.04
N SER A 107 -13.72 1.89 15.74
CA SER A 107 -14.46 2.59 14.68
C SER A 107 -15.96 2.21 14.62
N PHE A 108 -16.31 1.02 15.12
CA PHE A 108 -17.70 0.59 15.22
C PHE A 108 -18.42 1.09 16.48
N GLN A 109 -17.75 1.81 17.37
CA GLN A 109 -18.35 2.25 18.64
C GLN A 109 -19.63 3.06 18.41
N ASP A 110 -19.60 4.05 17.52
CA ASP A 110 -20.77 4.88 17.20
C ASP A 110 -21.93 4.05 16.63
N PHE A 111 -21.62 3.01 15.84
CA PHE A 111 -22.61 2.08 15.32
C PHE A 111 -23.29 1.28 16.45
N TRP A 112 -22.50 0.75 17.40
CA TRP A 112 -23.02 0.00 18.53
C TRP A 112 -23.84 0.89 19.47
N GLU A 113 -23.40 2.12 19.73
CA GLU A 113 -24.16 3.09 20.53
C GLU A 113 -25.50 3.44 19.87
N ALA A 114 -25.51 3.64 18.55
CA ALA A 114 -26.73 3.88 17.79
C ALA A 114 -27.66 2.65 17.82
N TYR A 115 -27.11 1.45 17.67
CA TYR A 115 -27.86 0.19 17.74
C TYR A 115 -28.50 -0.01 19.12
N ASP A 116 -27.74 0.19 20.20
CA ASP A 116 -28.25 0.07 21.57
C ASP A 116 -29.34 1.10 21.86
N SER A 117 -29.17 2.33 21.37
CA SER A 117 -30.21 3.37 21.46
C SER A 117 -31.50 2.94 20.75
N LEU A 118 -31.40 2.47 19.50
CA LEU A 118 -32.53 1.94 18.73
C LEU A 118 -33.20 0.76 19.44
N LYS A 119 -32.43 -0.21 19.91
CA LYS A 119 -32.93 -1.38 20.65
C LYS A 119 -33.65 -1.00 21.93
N SER A 120 -33.20 0.04 22.64
CA SER A 120 -33.85 0.51 23.86
C SER A 120 -35.17 1.23 23.61
N CYS A 121 -35.35 1.82 22.42
CA CYS A 121 -36.49 2.69 22.09
C CYS A 121 -37.47 2.06 21.09
N THR A 122 -37.15 0.89 20.54
CA THR A 122 -37.96 0.23 19.51
C THR A 122 -38.08 -1.26 19.78
N TRP A 123 -39.18 -1.86 19.30
CA TRP A 123 -39.36 -3.30 19.34
C TRP A 123 -38.66 -3.90 18.11
N LEU A 124 -37.55 -4.61 18.32
CA LEU A 124 -36.85 -5.30 17.24
C LEU A 124 -37.71 -6.48 16.76
N ILE A 125 -38.07 -6.46 15.48
CA ILE A 125 -38.83 -7.53 14.81
C ILE A 125 -37.88 -8.57 14.22
N ASP A 126 -36.72 -8.14 13.73
CA ASP A 126 -35.64 -8.99 13.23
C ASP A 126 -34.27 -8.28 13.39
N PRO A 127 -33.17 -9.02 13.60
CA PRO A 127 -33.11 -10.47 13.78
C PRO A 127 -33.66 -10.91 15.16
N GLU A 128 -34.47 -11.97 15.18
CA GLU A 128 -34.68 -12.75 16.39
C GLU A 128 -33.34 -13.39 16.82
N HIS A 129 -33.03 -13.33 18.11
CA HIS A 129 -31.74 -13.65 18.74
C HIS A 129 -30.95 -14.83 18.17
#